data_AF-A0A4S8IPZ1-F1
#
_entry.id   AF-A0A4S8IPZ1-F1
#
_cell.length_a   1.000
_cell.length_b   1.000
_cell.length_c   1.000
_cell.angle_alpha   90.00
_cell.angle_beta   90.00
_cell.angle_gamma   90.00
#
_symmetry.space_group_name_H-M   'P 1'
#
loop_
_entity.id
_entity.type
_entity.pdbx_description
1 polymer ?
#
loop_
_entity_poly.entity_id
_entity_poly.type
_entity_poly.pdbx_seq_one_letter_code
_entity_poly.pdbx_strand_id
1 'polypeptide(L)' 'MLLVEGFEAIGRECGAGGEMGHSNVWNSHPKNYGPGSRVCRVCGNPHGLIRKYGLMCCRQCFRSNAKEIGFIKYR' A
#
# COMPACT_ATOMS: atom_id res chain seq x y z
N MET A 1 -3.23 -28.32 19.25
CA MET A 1 -4.57 -28.29 18.62
C MET A 1 -5.50 -27.33 19.38
N LEU A 2 -5.05 -26.09 19.65
CA LEU A 2 -5.95 -24.99 20.00
C LEU A 2 -5.34 -23.67 19.55
N LEU A 3 -6.15 -22.98 18.73
CA LEU A 3 -6.46 -21.55 18.72
C LEU A 3 -5.66 -20.57 17.84
N VAL A 4 -6.50 -19.92 17.02
CA VAL A 4 -6.64 -18.49 16.68
C VAL A 4 -5.97 -17.89 15.43
N GLU A 5 -6.73 -16.92 14.93
CA GLU A 5 -6.47 -15.90 13.90
C GLU A 5 -6.68 -16.37 12.45
N GLY A 6 -7.64 -15.87 11.66
CA GLY A 6 -8.55 -14.76 11.87
C GLY A 6 -9.03 -14.21 10.51
N PHE A 7 -10.26 -13.68 10.51
CA PHE A 7 -10.66 -12.55 9.67
C PHE A 7 -10.60 -12.76 8.14
N GLU A 8 -11.33 -13.74 7.62
CA GLU A 8 -11.74 -13.70 6.20
C GLU A 8 -12.62 -12.47 5.99
N ALA A 9 -12.05 -11.50 5.27
CA ALA A 9 -12.65 -10.22 4.99
C ALA A 9 -13.93 -10.38 4.17
N ILE A 10 -15.07 -10.14 4.82
CA ILE A 10 -16.30 -9.63 4.21
C ILE A 10 -15.97 -8.33 3.45
N GLY A 11 -15.76 -8.44 2.14
CA GLY A 11 -15.15 -7.37 1.36
C GLY A 11 -15.49 -7.38 -0.12
N ARG A 12 -16.78 -7.21 -0.43
CA ARG A 12 -17.27 -6.41 -1.58
C ARG A 12 -17.43 -7.13 -2.94
N GLU A 13 -18.48 -7.95 -3.05
CA GLU A 13 -19.11 -8.26 -4.35
C GLU A 13 -20.24 -7.25 -4.62
N CYS A 14 -19.88 -6.01 -4.95
CA CYS A 14 -20.84 -5.01 -5.43
C CYS A 14 -20.82 -5.01 -6.97
N GLY A 15 -21.64 -5.87 -7.57
CA GLY A 15 -22.27 -5.75 -8.89
C GLY A 15 -21.47 -5.17 -10.06
N ALA A 16 -20.97 -6.05 -10.94
CA ALA A 16 -20.60 -5.69 -12.31
C ALA A 16 -21.82 -5.93 -13.23
N GLY A 17 -22.59 -4.88 -13.49
CA GLY A 17 -23.75 -4.91 -14.39
C GLY A 17 -24.16 -3.50 -14.79
N GLY A 18 -23.39 -2.87 -15.69
CA GLY A 18 -23.69 -1.55 -16.26
C GLY A 18 -22.67 -1.21 -17.34
N GLU A 19 -23.17 -0.95 -18.55
CA GLU A 19 -22.39 -0.65 -19.75
C GLU A 19 -21.40 0.51 -19.51
N MET A 20 -20.09 0.21 -19.60
CA MET A 20 -19.03 1.20 -19.37
C MET A 20 -18.84 2.07 -20.61
N GLY A 21 -19.62 3.13 -20.75
CA GLY A 21 -19.42 4.19 -21.77
C GLY A 21 -18.09 4.97 -21.66
N HIS A 22 -17.21 4.58 -20.72
CA HIS A 22 -15.94 5.24 -20.42
C HIS A 22 -14.79 4.24 -20.23
N SER A 23 -14.85 3.09 -20.91
CA SER A 23 -13.88 1.99 -20.81
C SER A 23 -12.43 2.40 -21.13
N ASN A 24 -12.25 3.44 -21.94
CA ASN A 24 -11.00 3.95 -22.48
C ASN A 24 -10.50 5.25 -21.82
N VAL A 25 -11.26 5.82 -20.88
CA VAL A 25 -10.86 7.04 -20.14
C VAL A 25 -10.40 6.71 -18.71
N TRP A 26 -10.81 5.56 -18.17
CA TRP A 26 -10.40 5.12 -16.84
C TRP A 26 -8.88 4.94 -16.74
N ASN A 27 -8.24 5.71 -15.85
CA ASN A 27 -6.79 5.70 -15.64
C ASN A 27 -5.94 6.05 -16.89
N SER A 28 -6.49 6.88 -17.78
CA SER A 28 -5.83 7.35 -19.01
C SER A 28 -4.56 8.19 -18.76
N HIS A 29 -4.44 8.85 -17.59
CA HIS A 29 -3.25 9.65 -17.27
C HIS A 29 -2.07 8.77 -16.79
N PRO A 30 -0.92 8.80 -17.47
CA PRO A 30 0.23 7.97 -17.12
C PRO A 30 0.79 8.32 -15.74
N LYS A 31 0.82 7.35 -14.83
CA LYS A 31 1.32 7.48 -13.45
C LYS A 31 2.81 7.13 -13.34
N ASN A 32 3.63 7.64 -14.25
CA ASN A 32 5.07 7.32 -14.28
C ASN A 32 5.87 8.04 -13.18
N TYR A 33 5.39 9.19 -12.73
CA TYR A 33 6.08 10.05 -11.76
C TYR A 33 5.09 10.72 -10.78
N GLY A 34 5.65 11.37 -9.76
CA GLY A 34 4.87 12.05 -8.72
C GLY A 34 4.43 11.14 -7.55
N PRO A 35 3.67 11.69 -6.60
CA PRO A 35 3.28 10.99 -5.38
C PRO A 35 2.32 9.81 -5.61
N GLY A 36 1.48 9.86 -6.65
CA GLY A 36 0.55 8.78 -7.00
C GLY A 36 1.17 7.64 -7.82
N SER A 37 2.44 7.75 -8.22
CA SER A 37 3.15 6.69 -8.96
C SER A 37 3.73 5.62 -8.04
N ARG A 38 3.91 5.95 -6.76
CA ARG A 38 4.67 5.15 -5.81
C ARG A 38 3.80 4.83 -4.62
N VAL A 39 3.77 3.55 -4.26
CA VAL A 39 3.06 3.06 -3.09
C VAL A 39 4.00 2.36 -2.14
N CYS A 40 3.62 2.36 -0.88
CA CYS A 40 4.30 1.66 0.19
C CYS A 40 4.16 0.14 0.02
N ARG A 41 5.27 -0.60 0.14
CA ARG A 41 5.28 -2.06 -0.07
C ARG A 41 4.40 -2.84 0.91
N VAL A 42 4.24 -2.33 2.15
CA VAL A 42 3.51 -3.03 3.21
C VAL A 42 2.05 -2.60 3.26
N CYS A 43 1.81 -1.29 3.21
CA CYS A 43 0.54 -0.70 3.59
C CYS A 43 -0.25 -0.15 2.38
N GLY A 44 0.31 -0.19 1.17
CA GLY A 44 -0.33 0.27 -0.08
C GLY A 44 -0.60 1.78 -0.16
N ASN A 45 -0.41 2.52 0.93
CA ASN A 45 -0.66 3.94 1.00
C ASN A 45 0.45 4.74 0.27
N PRO A 46 0.13 5.66 -0.67
CA PRO A 46 1.11 6.52 -1.33
C PRO A 46 1.65 7.64 -0.42
N HIS A 47 0.97 7.92 0.70
CA HIS A 47 1.32 9.01 1.60
C HIS A 47 2.46 8.66 2.55
N GLY A 48 3.36 9.62 2.80
CA GLY A 48 4.40 9.48 3.82
C GLY A 48 5.44 8.41 3.51
N LEU A 49 5.72 8.17 2.22
CA LEU A 49 6.70 7.20 1.74
C LEU A 49 8.14 7.69 1.99
N ILE A 50 8.91 6.90 2.73
CA ILE A 50 10.35 7.07 2.89
C ILE A 50 11.04 6.50 1.65
N ARG A 51 11.73 7.40 0.93
CA ARG A 51 12.41 7.10 -0.35
C ARG A 51 13.92 6.92 -0.21
N LYS A 52 14.44 7.11 0.99
CA LYS A 52 15.88 6.97 1.27
C LYS A 52 16.25 5.48 1.28
N TYR A 53 17.44 5.17 0.75
CA TYR A 53 18.00 3.81 0.72
C TYR A 53 17.15 2.76 -0.02
N GLY A 54 16.22 3.16 -0.90
CA GLY A 54 15.42 2.22 -1.70
C GLY A 54 14.34 1.44 -0.94
N LEU A 55 14.08 1.80 0.32
CA LEU A 55 13.16 1.07 1.21
C LEU A 55 11.69 1.11 0.77
N MET A 56 11.25 2.19 0.10
CA MET A 56 9.87 2.36 -0.42
C MET A 56 8.80 1.98 0.60
N CYS A 57 8.97 2.45 1.85
CA CYS A 57 8.14 2.10 2.99
C CYS A 57 7.56 3.35 3.65
N CYS A 58 6.34 3.27 4.18
CA CYS A 58 5.66 4.37 4.85
C CYS A 58 6.34 4.68 6.19
N ARG A 59 6.26 5.92 6.69
CA ARG A 59 6.78 6.26 8.03
C ARG A 59 6.22 5.42 9.19
N GLN A 60 4.95 4.98 9.10
CA GLN A 60 4.33 4.13 10.12
C GLN A 60 4.90 2.72 10.04
N CYS A 61 4.93 2.15 8.84
CA CYS A 61 5.38 0.78 8.60
C CYS A 61 6.91 0.67 8.81
N PHE A 62 7.68 1.76 8.62
CA PHE A 62 9.10 1.84 9.02
C PHE A 62 9.30 1.75 10.53
N ARG A 63 8.44 2.36 11.36
CA ARG A 63 8.59 2.31 12.83
C ARG A 63 8.39 0.90 13.40
N SER A 64 7.47 0.12 12.82
CA SER A 64 7.25 -1.27 13.25
C SER A 64 8.42 -2.18 12.86
N ASN A 65 8.96 -2.01 11.65
CA ASN A 65 10.00 -2.88 11.11
C ASN A 65 11.44 -2.38 11.35
N ALA A 66 11.63 -1.19 11.94
CA ALA A 66 12.95 -0.57 12.10
C ALA A 66 13.95 -1.48 12.83
N LYS A 67 13.50 -2.23 13.84
CA LYS A 67 14.33 -3.15 14.62
C LYS A 67 14.83 -4.33 13.79
N GLU A 68 13.97 -4.91 12.96
CA GLU A 68 14.28 -6.07 12.10
C GLU A 68 15.19 -5.69 10.94
N ILE A 69 15.07 -4.46 10.44
CA ILE A 69 15.97 -3.90 9.42
C ILE A 69 17.36 -3.59 10.01
N GLY A 70 17.49 -3.57 11.34
CA GLY A 70 18.75 -3.29 12.04
C GLY A 70 19.00 -1.81 12.34
N PHE A 71 17.98 -0.95 12.29
CA PHE A 71 18.10 0.44 12.73
C PHE A 71 18.06 0.52 14.26
N ILE A 72 19.16 0.99 14.86
CA ILE A 72 19.28 1.23 16.30
C ILE A 72 19.12 2.73 16.58
N LYS A 73 18.32 3.08 17.58
CA LYS A 73 18.15 4.46 18.05
C LYS A 73 19.27 4.78 19.05
N TYR A 74 20.21 5.62 18.65
CA TYR A 74 21.36 6.01 19.48
C TYR A 74 21.11 7.19 20.43
N ARG A 75 19.97 7.91 20.29
CA ARG A 75 19.55 9.04 21.12
C ARG A 75 18.03 9.04 21.25
#